data_AF-A0A2U3QWI7-F1
#
_entry.id   AF-A0A2U3QWI7-F1
#
_cell.length_a   1.000
_cell.length_b   1.000
_cell.length_c   1.000
_cell.angle_alpha   90.00
_cell.angle_beta   90.00
_cell.angle_gamma   90.00
#
_symmetry.space_group_name_H-M   'P 1'
#
loop_
_entity.id
_entity.type
_entity.pdbx_description
1 polymer ?
#
loop_
_entity_poly.entity_id
_entity_poly.type
_entity_poly.pdbx_seq_one_letter_code
_entity_poly.pdbx_strand_id
1 'polypeptide(L)'
;MLSSNRILELYHDDGESSKYFTTTEVRNEETRIIRIANKINNQVYYNDIYNLKSDIEGLANVTEEQKQALRHILLSTSGVRVLRGRAGTGKSYVLIKAHKLATNRGQNVIGLAPTHKAVSELKSEGYTEVYTVKGFLYNRKKNFYARQLNSSR
;
A
#
# COMPACT_ATOMS: atom_id res chain seq x y z
N MET A 1 -22.54 -9.94 33.55
CA MET A 1 -22.19 -8.97 32.49
C MET A 1 -20.71 -8.65 32.60
N LEU A 2 -19.94 -8.80 31.53
CA LEU A 2 -18.50 -8.45 31.50
C LEU A 2 -18.37 -6.92 31.45
N SER A 3 -18.44 -6.25 32.60
CA SER A 3 -18.30 -4.79 32.73
C SER A 3 -16.83 -4.38 32.73
N SER A 4 -16.15 -4.58 31.60
CA SER A 4 -14.77 -4.11 31.40
C SER A 4 -14.75 -3.06 30.30
N ASN A 5 -14.26 -1.86 30.60
CA ASN A 5 -14.06 -0.76 29.63
C ASN A 5 -13.07 -1.12 28.48
N ARG A 6 -12.55 -2.34 28.47
CA ARG A 6 -11.65 -2.87 27.44
C ARG A 6 -12.38 -3.66 26.38
N ILE A 7 -13.63 -4.05 26.61
CA ILE A 7 -14.44 -4.86 25.68
C ILE A 7 -15.56 -3.99 25.12
N LEU A 8 -15.71 -4.02 23.80
CA LEU A 8 -16.74 -3.31 23.06
C LEU A 8 -17.62 -4.33 22.35
N GLU A 9 -18.93 -4.23 22.54
CA GLU A 9 -19.91 -5.02 21.78
C GLU A 9 -20.00 -4.48 20.35
N LEU A 10 -20.07 -5.40 19.38
CA LEU A 10 -20.24 -5.07 17.96
C LEU A 10 -21.73 -5.08 17.61
N TYR A 11 -22.14 -4.14 16.77
CA TYR A 11 -23.51 -3.99 16.30
C TYR A 11 -23.56 -4.11 14.78
N HIS A 12 -24.69 -4.60 14.28
CA HIS A 12 -25.04 -4.56 12.87
C HIS A 12 -25.36 -3.12 12.42
N ASP A 13 -25.45 -2.91 11.12
CA ASP A 13 -25.71 -1.58 10.55
C ASP A 13 -27.11 -1.05 10.92
N ASP A 14 -28.04 -1.94 11.26
CA ASP A 14 -29.39 -1.64 11.78
C ASP A 14 -29.42 -1.34 13.30
N GLY A 15 -28.26 -1.44 13.97
CA GLY A 15 -28.13 -1.21 15.41
C GLY A 15 -28.44 -2.43 16.28
N GLU A 16 -28.76 -3.60 15.72
CA GLU A 16 -28.94 -4.82 16.50
C GLU A 16 -27.59 -5.36 17.00
N SER A 17 -27.59 -5.95 18.21
CA SER A 17 -26.38 -6.59 18.75
C SER A 17 -25.97 -7.78 17.89
N SER A 18 -24.69 -7.82 17.51
CA SER A 18 -24.12 -8.96 16.78
C SER A 18 -23.75 -10.14 17.68
N LYS A 19 -23.81 -9.97 19.01
CA LYS A 19 -23.28 -10.88 20.04
C LYS A 19 -21.77 -11.14 19.97
N TYR A 20 -21.05 -10.45 19.07
CA TYR A 20 -19.60 -10.46 18.99
C TYR A 20 -19.03 -9.25 19.70
N PHE A 21 -17.77 -9.38 20.13
CA PHE A 21 -17.07 -8.34 20.87
C PHE A 21 -15.69 -8.10 20.25
N THR A 22 -15.21 -6.87 20.38
CA THR A 22 -13.82 -6.47 20.11
C THR A 22 -13.23 -5.82 21.36
N THR A 23 -11.97 -5.40 21.29
CA THR A 23 -11.37 -4.60 22.36
C THR A 23 -11.21 -3.14 21.97
N THR A 24 -11.20 -2.27 22.97
CA THR A 24 -10.91 -0.84 22.78
C THR A 24 -9.55 -0.64 22.11
N GLU A 25 -8.56 -1.48 22.42
CA GLU A 25 -7.23 -1.45 21.79
C GLU A 25 -7.29 -1.77 20.29
N VAL A 26 -7.99 -2.83 19.87
CA VAL A 26 -8.16 -3.17 18.44
C VAL A 26 -8.89 -2.06 17.70
N ARG A 27 -9.98 -1.53 18.29
CA ARG A 27 -10.75 -0.43 17.70
C ARG A 27 -9.91 0.83 17.49
N ASN A 28 -9.02 1.13 18.44
CA ASN A 28 -8.11 2.26 18.35
C ASN A 28 -7.10 2.08 17.21
N GLU A 29 -6.55 0.88 17.04
CA GLU A 29 -5.63 0.57 15.92
C GLU A 29 -6.35 0.63 14.56
N GLU A 30 -7.56 0.09 14.43
CA GLU A 30 -8.37 0.20 13.20
C GLU A 30 -8.64 1.67 12.82
N THR A 31 -9.08 2.46 13.79
CA THR A 31 -9.36 3.90 13.60
C THR A 31 -8.10 4.64 13.20
N ARG A 32 -6.95 4.28 13.77
CA ARG A 32 -5.64 4.84 13.42
C ARG A 32 -5.25 4.52 11.98
N ILE A 33 -5.45 3.28 11.52
CA ILE A 33 -5.19 2.87 10.13
C ILE A 33 -6.02 3.71 9.17
N ILE A 34 -7.33 3.86 9.42
CA ILE A 34 -8.23 4.67 8.58
C ILE A 34 -7.76 6.13 8.53
N ARG A 35 -7.41 6.71 9.68
CA ARG A 35 -6.91 8.10 9.76
C ARG A 35 -5.65 8.30 8.93
N ILE A 36 -4.71 7.36 8.98
CA ILE A 36 -3.47 7.41 8.19
C ILE A 36 -3.78 7.28 6.70
N ALA A 37 -4.65 6.33 6.32
CA ALA A 37 -5.06 6.14 4.93
C ALA A 37 -5.70 7.41 4.35
N ASN A 38 -6.64 8.03 5.08
CA ASN A 38 -7.30 9.27 4.66
C ASN A 38 -6.30 10.43 4.51
N LYS A 39 -5.36 10.56 5.45
CA LYS A 39 -4.32 11.59 5.37
C LYS A 39 -3.47 11.44 4.11
N ILE A 40 -3.03 10.22 3.79
CA ILE A 40 -2.22 9.95 2.59
C ILE A 40 -3.06 10.15 1.33
N ASN A 41 -4.32 9.74 1.36
CA ASN A 41 -5.20 9.81 0.20
C ASN A 41 -5.37 11.24 -0.35
N ASN A 42 -5.31 12.24 0.53
CA ASN A 42 -5.47 13.66 0.20
C ASN A 42 -4.16 14.37 -0.20
N GLN A 43 -3.02 13.68 -0.24
CA GLN A 43 -1.69 14.30 -0.43
C GLN A 43 -1.04 14.01 -1.80
N VAL A 44 -1.84 13.79 -2.85
CA VAL A 44 -1.29 13.40 -4.15
C VAL A 44 -0.93 14.58 -5.03
N TYR A 45 0.35 14.63 -5.41
CA TYR A 45 0.86 15.44 -6.49
C TYR A 45 1.35 14.51 -7.60
N TYR A 46 0.70 14.53 -8.76
CA TYR A 46 1.23 13.93 -9.99
C TYR A 46 1.38 15.01 -11.04
N ASN A 47 2.63 15.26 -11.43
CA ASN A 47 2.95 16.00 -12.64
C ASN A 47 3.14 14.95 -13.75
N ASP A 48 2.42 15.11 -14.87
CA ASP A 48 2.54 14.34 -16.12
C ASP A 48 1.75 13.01 -16.25
N ILE A 49 0.41 13.11 -16.20
CA ILE A 49 -0.53 11.97 -16.37
C ILE A 49 -0.73 11.57 -17.85
N TYR A 50 -0.63 12.52 -18.79
CA TYR A 50 -1.01 12.30 -20.19
C TYR A 50 -0.16 11.25 -20.88
N ASN A 51 1.16 11.34 -20.69
CA ASN A 51 2.10 10.40 -21.30
C ASN A 51 1.92 8.99 -20.71
N LEU A 52 1.56 8.84 -19.44
CA LEU A 52 1.47 7.53 -18.78
C LEU A 52 0.24 6.73 -19.25
N LYS A 53 -0.85 7.43 -19.61
CA LYS A 53 -2.02 6.78 -20.23
C LYS A 53 -1.66 6.12 -21.55
N SER A 54 -0.96 6.83 -22.44
CA SER A 54 -0.54 6.27 -23.73
C SER A 54 0.35 5.05 -23.57
N ASP A 55 1.30 5.07 -22.62
CA ASP A 55 2.18 3.93 -22.36
C ASP A 55 1.40 2.69 -21.95
N ILE A 56 0.37 2.85 -21.08
CA ILE A 56 -0.48 1.74 -20.63
C ILE A 56 -1.25 1.14 -21.81
N GLU A 57 -1.83 1.98 -22.68
CA GLU A 57 -2.59 1.49 -23.83
C GLU A 57 -1.71 0.78 -24.87
N GLY A 58 -0.45 1.22 -25.02
CA GLY A 58 0.54 0.61 -25.90
C GLY A 58 1.15 -0.70 -25.40
N LEU A 59 0.82 -1.15 -24.19
CA LEU A 59 1.36 -2.41 -23.67
C LEU A 59 0.80 -3.62 -24.43
N ALA A 60 1.71 -4.38 -25.06
CA ALA A 60 1.41 -5.70 -25.58
C ALA A 60 1.36 -6.77 -24.46
N ASN A 61 0.59 -7.84 -24.69
CA ASN A 61 0.44 -8.98 -23.76
C ASN A 61 -0.12 -8.62 -22.38
N VAL A 62 -1.00 -7.63 -22.33
CA VAL A 62 -1.71 -7.20 -21.13
C VAL A 62 -3.20 -7.20 -21.45
N THR A 63 -4.02 -7.85 -20.61
CA THR A 63 -5.48 -7.86 -20.82
C THR A 63 -6.09 -6.50 -20.50
N GLU A 64 -7.30 -6.23 -20.97
CA GLU A 64 -7.98 -4.96 -20.68
C GLU A 64 -8.25 -4.77 -19.18
N GLU A 65 -8.52 -5.85 -18.42
CA GLU A 65 -8.64 -5.79 -16.96
C GLU A 65 -7.31 -5.41 -16.29
N GLN A 66 -6.20 -5.94 -16.80
CA GLN A 66 -4.87 -5.59 -16.29
C GLN A 66 -4.49 -4.15 -16.65
N LYS A 67 -4.85 -3.66 -17.85
CA LYS A 67 -4.72 -2.24 -18.20
C LYS A 67 -5.60 -1.36 -17.30
N GLN A 68 -6.82 -1.78 -17.00
CA GLN A 68 -7.69 -1.07 -16.05
C GLN A 68 -7.06 -1.01 -14.66
N ALA A 69 -6.45 -2.10 -14.20
CA ALA A 69 -5.70 -2.13 -12.95
C ALA A 69 -4.48 -1.19 -12.98
N LEU A 70 -3.74 -1.13 -14.09
CA LEU A 70 -2.64 -0.18 -14.27
C LEU A 70 -3.12 1.27 -14.25
N ARG A 71 -4.21 1.59 -14.96
CA ARG A 71 -4.84 2.93 -14.92
C ARG A 71 -5.24 3.29 -13.49
N HIS A 72 -5.85 2.35 -12.76
CA HIS A 72 -6.20 2.56 -11.36
C HIS A 72 -4.96 2.85 -10.50
N ILE A 73 -3.90 2.07 -10.62
CA ILE A 73 -2.69 2.21 -9.78
C ILE A 73 -1.86 3.44 -10.14
N LEU A 74 -1.78 3.81 -11.42
CA LEU A 74 -0.83 4.81 -11.90
C LEU A 74 -1.47 6.18 -12.16
N LEU A 75 -2.75 6.24 -12.52
CA LEU A 75 -3.41 7.48 -12.97
C LEU A 75 -4.45 8.01 -11.98
N SER A 76 -4.88 7.21 -10.98
CA SER A 76 -5.81 7.69 -9.97
C SER A 76 -5.16 8.75 -9.09
N THR A 77 -5.92 9.79 -8.74
CA THR A 77 -5.52 10.87 -7.84
C THR A 77 -5.51 10.47 -6.36
N SER A 78 -5.92 9.24 -6.04
CA SER A 78 -5.90 8.70 -4.68
C SER A 78 -4.49 8.31 -4.24
N GLY A 79 -4.07 8.76 -3.05
CA GLY A 79 -2.76 8.44 -2.48
C GLY A 79 -2.64 7.02 -1.95
N VAL A 80 -3.78 6.37 -1.72
CA VAL A 80 -3.87 4.94 -1.38
C VAL A 80 -4.71 4.25 -2.44
N ARG A 81 -4.15 3.19 -3.05
CA ARG A 81 -4.77 2.45 -4.15
C ARG A 81 -4.63 0.96 -3.89
N VAL A 82 -5.71 0.21 -4.11
CA VAL A 82 -5.78 -1.22 -3.75
C VAL A 82 -6.03 -2.04 -4.99
N LEU A 83 -5.07 -2.90 -5.33
CA LEU A 83 -5.24 -3.89 -6.40
C LEU A 83 -5.85 -5.18 -5.84
N ARG A 84 -7.10 -5.47 -6.20
CA ARG A 84 -7.80 -6.70 -5.84
C ARG A 84 -8.03 -7.59 -7.07
N GLY A 85 -7.96 -8.90 -6.88
CA GLY A 85 -8.24 -9.88 -7.92
C GLY A 85 -8.16 -11.31 -7.36
N ARG A 86 -8.82 -12.26 -8.04
CA ARG A 86 -8.78 -13.68 -7.67
C ARG A 86 -7.33 -14.22 -7.70
N ALA A 87 -7.10 -15.37 -7.06
CA ALA A 87 -5.81 -16.05 -7.17
C ALA A 87 -5.51 -16.36 -8.66
N GLY A 88 -4.26 -16.21 -9.08
CA GLY A 88 -3.84 -16.48 -10.46
C GLY A 88 -4.15 -15.40 -11.50
N THR A 89 -4.86 -14.30 -11.17
CA THR A 89 -5.24 -13.28 -12.18
C THR A 89 -4.14 -12.27 -12.56
N GLY A 90 -2.87 -12.56 -12.25
CA GLY A 90 -1.75 -11.71 -12.66
C GLY A 90 -1.57 -10.41 -11.87
N LYS A 91 -1.98 -10.33 -10.60
CA LYS A 91 -1.74 -9.13 -9.76
C LYS A 91 -0.26 -8.76 -9.66
N SER A 92 0.62 -9.74 -9.47
CA SER A 92 2.07 -9.52 -9.44
C SER A 92 2.56 -8.98 -10.78
N TYR A 93 2.06 -9.53 -11.89
CA TYR A 93 2.37 -9.06 -13.24
C TYR A 93 1.99 -7.58 -13.44
N VAL A 94 0.80 -7.17 -13.00
CA VAL A 94 0.36 -5.76 -13.01
C VAL A 94 1.30 -4.89 -12.18
N LEU A 95 1.66 -5.30 -10.96
CA LEU A 95 2.58 -4.52 -10.10
C LEU A 95 3.97 -4.37 -10.72
N ILE A 96 4.50 -5.41 -11.38
CA ILE A 96 5.79 -5.36 -12.06
C ILE A 96 5.75 -4.37 -13.24
N LYS A 97 4.67 -4.38 -14.03
CA LYS A 97 4.48 -3.39 -15.10
C LYS A 97 4.34 -1.97 -14.56
N ALA A 98 3.59 -1.79 -13.47
CA ALA A 98 3.44 -0.49 -12.81
C ALA A 98 4.79 0.05 -12.31
N HIS A 99 5.61 -0.81 -11.69
CA HIS A 99 6.97 -0.47 -11.27
C HIS A 99 7.84 0.00 -12.43
N LYS A 100 7.87 -0.75 -13.54
CA LYS A 100 8.66 -0.39 -14.72
C LYS A 100 8.22 0.94 -15.31
N LEU A 101 6.91 1.14 -15.49
CA LEU A 101 6.37 2.39 -16.01
C LEU A 101 6.70 3.58 -15.09
N ALA A 102 6.48 3.46 -13.79
CA ALA A 102 6.76 4.53 -12.84
C ALA A 102 8.27 4.86 -12.77
N THR A 103 9.13 3.84 -12.72
CA THR A 103 10.59 4.02 -12.70
C THR A 103 11.11 4.68 -13.97
N ASN A 104 10.58 4.29 -15.14
CA ASN A 104 10.92 4.93 -16.42
C ASN A 104 10.52 6.42 -16.47
N ARG A 105 9.62 6.86 -15.59
CA ARG A 105 9.24 8.27 -15.40
C ARG A 105 9.97 8.94 -14.23
N GLY A 106 11.09 8.36 -13.80
CA GLY A 106 11.94 8.91 -12.74
C GLY A 106 11.33 8.83 -11.33
N GLN A 107 10.24 8.09 -11.14
CA GLN A 107 9.68 7.88 -9.80
C GLN A 107 10.57 6.90 -9.02
N ASN A 108 10.86 7.22 -7.76
CA ASN A 108 11.47 6.24 -6.88
C ASN A 108 10.40 5.26 -6.39
N VAL A 109 10.52 3.99 -6.78
CA VAL A 109 9.59 2.92 -6.41
C VAL A 109 10.26 2.00 -5.39
N ILE A 110 9.70 1.96 -4.18
CA ILE A 110 10.15 1.09 -3.10
C ILE A 110 9.20 -0.10 -2.98
N GLY A 111 9.71 -1.30 -3.24
CA GLY A 111 8.97 -2.56 -3.07
C GLY A 111 8.99 -3.03 -1.61
N LEU A 112 7.81 -3.22 -1.02
CA LEU A 112 7.68 -3.78 0.33
C LEU A 112 6.90 -5.08 0.28
N ALA A 113 7.41 -6.10 0.96
CA ALA A 113 6.75 -7.40 1.04
C ALA A 113 6.75 -7.96 2.49
N PRO A 114 5.81 -8.86 2.83
CA PRO A 114 5.75 -9.42 4.18
C PRO A 114 6.86 -10.45 4.47
N THR A 115 7.40 -11.11 3.44
CA THR A 115 8.37 -12.22 3.60
C THR A 115 9.61 -12.02 2.74
N HIS A 116 10.71 -12.67 3.14
CA HIS A 116 11.95 -12.67 2.36
C HIS A 116 11.79 -13.33 0.98
N LYS A 117 10.94 -14.37 0.87
CA LYS A 117 10.65 -15.01 -0.42
C LYS A 117 10.03 -14.01 -1.40
N ALA A 118 8.99 -13.29 -0.97
CA ALA A 118 8.35 -12.27 -1.81
C ALA A 118 9.29 -11.10 -2.13
N VAL A 119 10.20 -10.74 -1.21
CA VAL A 119 11.29 -9.78 -1.50
C VAL A 119 12.19 -10.29 -2.63
N SER A 120 12.62 -11.55 -2.58
CA SER A 120 13.45 -12.14 -3.63
C SER A 120 12.73 -12.17 -4.98
N GLU A 121 11.42 -12.46 -4.99
CA GLU A 121 10.59 -12.41 -6.19
C GLU A 121 10.52 -10.99 -6.79
N LEU A 122 10.28 -9.96 -5.96
CA LEU A 122 10.31 -8.58 -6.46
C LEU A 122 11.69 -8.18 -7.02
N LYS A 123 12.78 -8.63 -6.39
CA LYS A 123 14.13 -8.39 -6.88
C LYS A 123 14.40 -9.05 -8.22
N SER A 124 13.98 -10.32 -8.41
CA SER A 124 14.14 -11.00 -9.70
C SER A 124 13.35 -10.33 -10.83
N GLU A 125 12.32 -9.56 -10.49
CA GLU A 125 11.50 -8.80 -11.44
C GLU A 125 12.01 -7.38 -11.74
N GLY A 126 13.16 -7.01 -11.16
CA GLY A 126 13.87 -5.77 -11.46
C GLY A 126 13.59 -4.61 -10.51
N TYR A 127 13.02 -4.86 -9.33
CA TYR A 127 12.97 -3.83 -8.29
C TYR A 127 14.35 -3.65 -7.64
N THR A 128 14.79 -2.40 -7.55
CA THR A 128 16.11 -2.03 -7.02
C THR A 128 16.07 -1.76 -5.51
N GLU A 129 15.05 -1.05 -5.02
CA GLU A 129 14.82 -0.79 -3.60
C GLU A 129 13.71 -1.71 -3.06
N VAL A 130 14.10 -2.85 -2.45
CA VAL A 130 13.13 -3.81 -1.89
C VAL A 130 13.49 -4.25 -0.49
N TYR A 131 12.49 -4.28 0.39
CA TYR A 131 12.63 -4.69 1.77
C TYR A 131 11.45 -5.51 2.26
N THR A 132 11.66 -6.26 3.34
CA THR A 132 10.52 -6.70 4.15
C THR A 132 9.91 -5.49 4.84
N VAL A 133 8.61 -5.49 5.12
CA VAL A 133 7.95 -4.40 5.87
C VAL A 133 8.67 -4.14 7.19
N LYS A 134 8.99 -5.18 7.94
CA LYS A 134 9.76 -5.09 9.19
C LYS A 134 11.15 -4.47 8.97
N GLY A 135 11.89 -4.93 7.96
CA GLY A 135 13.23 -4.43 7.65
C GLY A 135 13.23 -2.95 7.28
N PHE A 136 12.25 -2.52 6.47
CA PHE A 136 12.09 -1.12 6.10
C PHE A 136 11.82 -0.23 7.32
N LEU A 137 10.87 -0.62 8.17
CA LEU A 137 10.53 0.14 9.38
C LEU A 137 11.71 0.23 10.36
N TYR A 138 12.47 -0.85 10.53
CA TYR A 138 13.67 -0.86 11.37
C TYR A 138 14.74 0.11 10.86
N ASN A 139 15.06 0.04 9.56
CA ASN A 139 16.06 0.92 8.94
C ASN A 139 15.63 2.39 9.01
N ARG A 140 14.35 2.69 8.78
CA ARG A 140 13.83 4.06 8.89
C ARG A 140 13.97 4.61 10.30
N LYS A 141 13.67 3.80 11.32
CA LYS A 141 13.81 4.17 12.73
C LYS A 141 15.27 4.44 13.09
N LYS A 142 16.20 3.56 12.67
CA LYS A 142 17.65 3.74 12.87
C LYS A 142 18.16 5.04 12.25
N ASN A 143 17.79 5.29 10.99
CA ASN A 143 18.21 6.51 10.27
C ASN A 143 17.62 7.77 10.88
N PHE A 144 16.39 7.72 11.39
CA PHE A 144 15.78 8.84 12.12
C PHE A 144 16.60 9.21 13.36
N TYR A 145 16.96 8.25 14.20
CA TYR A 145 17.78 8.51 15.39
C TYR A 145 19.20 9.00 15.05
N ALA A 146 19.82 8.43 14.03
CA ALA A 146 21.15 8.87 13.59
C ALA A 146 21.16 10.35 13.16
N ARG A 147 20.11 10.81 12.48
CA ARG A 147 19.96 12.23 12.09
C ARG A 147 19.77 13.14 13.31
N GLN A 148 19.00 12.71 14.31
CA GLN A 148 18.74 13.50 15.51
C GLN A 148 19.99 13.66 16.40
N LEU A 149 20.85 12.64 16.44
CA LEU A 149 22.15 12.70 17.14
C LEU A 149 23.13 13.65 16.44
N ASN A 150 23.11 13.69 15.10
CA ASN A 150 23.99 14.56 14.32
C ASN A 150 23.51 16.01 14.23
N SER A 151 22.22 16.28 14.49
CA SER A 151 21.67 17.65 14.54
C SER A 151 21.76 18.31 15.92
N SER A 152 22.27 17.59 16.93
CA SER A 152 22.45 18.06 18.31
C SER A 152 23.92 18.34 18.65
N ARG A 153 24.77 18.42 17.61
CA ARG A 153 26.18 18.87 17.63
C ARG A 153 26.30 20.08 16.74
#